data_AF-A0A9E0TG19-F1
#
_entry.id   AF-A0A9E0TG19-F1
#
_cell.length_a   1.000
_cell.length_b   1.000
_cell.length_c   1.000
_cell.angle_alpha   90.00
_cell.angle_beta   90.00
_cell.angle_gamma   90.00
#
_symmetry.space_group_name_H-M   'P 1'
#
loop_
_entity.id
_entity.type
_entity.pdbx_description
1 polymer ?
#
loop_
_entity_poly.entity_id
_entity_poly.type
_entity_poly.pdbx_seq_one_letter_code
_entity_poly.pdbx_strand_id
1 'polypeptide(L)'
;MSAVPAFQPPPSVSDHRHSARLMNAAIAIADACVRSEIECFAVGSEHGGQLWWNLDDTEWRDAESRTFAQASIARAVRYIELRSPDAFPWTLLRHPERPELVRFEDKAQP
;
A
#
# COMPACT_ATOMS: atom_id res chain seq x y z
N MET A 1 -57.44 11.71 23.03
CA MET A 1 -56.23 10.87 23.14
C MET A 1 -55.54 10.91 21.78
N SER A 2 -54.46 11.68 21.61
CA SER A 2 -53.70 11.74 20.35
C SER A 2 -52.78 10.52 20.25
N ALA A 3 -52.89 9.79 19.15
CA ALA A 3 -51.98 8.69 18.84
C ALA A 3 -50.59 9.24 18.52
N VAL A 4 -49.57 8.71 19.20
CA VAL A 4 -48.16 8.97 18.90
C VAL A 4 -47.84 8.31 17.55
N PRO A 5 -47.27 9.02 16.57
CA PRO A 5 -46.90 8.41 15.30
C PRO A 5 -45.81 7.36 15.53
N ALA A 6 -46.02 6.18 14.96
CA ALA A 6 -45.05 5.08 15.03
C ALA A 6 -43.72 5.52 14.40
N PHE A 7 -42.62 5.28 15.10
CA PHE A 7 -41.27 5.45 14.57
C PHE A 7 -41.11 4.54 13.35
N GLN A 8 -41.05 5.14 12.15
CA GLN A 8 -40.62 4.41 10.96
C GLN A 8 -39.09 4.37 10.96
N PRO A 9 -38.46 3.19 11.09
CA PRO A 9 -37.02 3.09 10.89
C PRO A 9 -36.69 3.56 9.46
N PRO A 10 -35.52 4.20 9.26
CA PRO A 10 -35.12 4.64 7.92
C PRO A 10 -35.11 3.45 6.96
N PRO A 11 -35.48 3.65 5.69
CA PRO A 11 -35.44 2.58 4.70
C PRO A 11 -34.04 1.98 4.67
N SER A 12 -33.94 0.65 4.69
CA SER A 12 -32.67 -0.06 4.61
C SER A 12 -31.98 0.34 3.31
N VAL A 13 -31.06 1.30 3.40
CA VAL A 13 -30.24 1.71 2.26
C VAL A 13 -29.45 0.49 1.85
N SER A 14 -29.64 0.04 0.61
CA SER A 14 -28.97 -1.13 0.06
C SER A 14 -27.46 -1.05 0.30
N ASP A 15 -27.01 -1.79 1.31
CA ASP A 15 -25.72 -1.71 2.02
C ASP A 15 -24.50 -1.78 1.08
N HIS A 16 -24.67 -2.51 -0.04
CA HIS A 16 -23.62 -2.81 -1.00
C HIS A 16 -22.99 -1.59 -1.68
N ARG A 17 -23.76 -0.51 -1.94
CA ARG A 17 -23.20 0.70 -2.58
C ARG A 17 -22.32 1.49 -1.62
N HIS A 18 -22.66 1.49 -0.34
CA HIS A 18 -21.85 2.13 0.69
C HIS A 18 -20.57 1.31 0.93
N SER A 19 -20.70 -0.01 1.09
CA SER A 19 -19.54 -0.91 1.23
C SER A 19 -18.58 -0.82 0.04
N ALA A 20 -19.11 -0.76 -1.20
CA ALA A 20 -18.27 -0.61 -2.39
C ALA A 20 -17.49 0.72 -2.41
N ARG A 21 -18.11 1.83 -1.98
CA ARG A 21 -17.42 3.12 -1.88
C ARG A 21 -16.32 3.11 -0.83
N LEU A 22 -16.60 2.51 0.34
CA LEU A 22 -15.60 2.36 1.40
C LEU A 22 -14.42 1.50 0.95
N MET A 23 -14.71 0.37 0.28
CA MET A 23 -13.67 -0.51 -0.24
C MET A 23 -12.79 0.21 -1.28
N ASN A 24 -13.41 0.94 -2.22
CA ASN A 24 -12.67 1.71 -3.21
C ASN A 24 -11.80 2.80 -2.58
N ALA A 25 -12.29 3.48 -1.53
CA ALA A 25 -11.50 4.47 -0.80
C ALA A 25 -10.32 3.82 -0.06
N ALA A 26 -10.52 2.67 0.58
CA ALA A 26 -9.46 1.94 1.25
C ALA A 26 -8.37 1.47 0.27
N ILE A 27 -8.77 0.97 -0.91
CA ILE A 27 -7.83 0.60 -1.98
C ILE A 27 -7.07 1.82 -2.47
N ALA A 28 -7.73 2.96 -2.70
CA ALA A 28 -7.07 4.18 -3.14
C ALA A 28 -6.02 4.69 -2.12
N ILE A 29 -6.31 4.59 -0.83
CA ILE A 29 -5.36 4.92 0.24
C ILE A 29 -4.18 3.95 0.22
N ALA A 30 -4.45 2.64 0.12
CA ALA A 30 -3.39 1.64 0.04
C ALA A 30 -2.50 1.84 -1.21
N ASP A 31 -3.09 2.12 -2.38
CA ASP A 31 -2.38 2.43 -3.61
C ASP A 31 -1.47 3.67 -3.45
N ALA A 32 -1.95 4.69 -2.73
CA ALA A 32 -1.19 5.93 -2.47
C ALA A 32 -0.05 5.75 -1.46
N CYS A 33 -0.17 4.82 -0.50
CA CYS A 33 0.78 4.68 0.60
C CYS A 33 1.83 3.58 0.39
N VAL A 34 1.55 2.56 -0.43
CA VAL A 34 2.36 1.34 -0.46
C VAL A 34 3.83 1.58 -0.86
N ARG A 35 4.11 2.56 -1.73
CA ARG A 35 5.48 2.95 -2.06
C ARG A 35 6.21 3.49 -0.84
N SER A 36 5.58 4.42 -0.12
CA SER A 36 6.17 5.01 1.08
C SER A 36 6.39 3.99 2.20
N GLU A 37 5.57 2.93 2.31
CA GLU A 37 5.85 1.85 3.25
C GLU A 37 7.23 1.21 2.98
N ILE A 38 7.58 0.95 1.71
CA ILE A 38 8.90 0.41 1.36
C ILE A 38 10.00 1.46 1.63
N GLU A 39 9.81 2.70 1.17
CA GLU A 39 10.80 3.78 1.35
C GLU A 39 11.06 4.13 2.83
N CYS A 40 10.10 3.91 3.73
CA CYS A 40 10.26 4.16 5.17
C CYS A 40 10.93 3.02 5.94
N PHE A 41 10.78 1.77 5.49
CA PHE A 41 11.21 0.61 6.27
C PHE A 41 12.41 -0.13 5.66
N ALA A 42 12.59 -0.11 4.35
CA ALA A 42 13.73 -0.73 3.68
C ALA A 42 14.98 0.15 3.75
N VAL A 43 16.17 -0.47 3.74
CA VAL A 43 17.43 0.28 3.63
C VAL A 43 17.60 0.77 2.19
N GLY A 44 17.84 2.07 2.03
CA GLY A 44 18.19 2.68 0.75
C GLY A 44 19.70 2.67 0.52
N SER A 45 20.14 2.32 -0.68
CA SER A 45 21.56 2.34 -1.07
C SER A 45 21.71 2.78 -2.52
N GLU A 46 22.75 3.58 -2.79
CA GLU A 46 23.05 3.99 -4.17
C GLU A 46 23.83 2.90 -4.91
N HIS A 47 23.30 2.48 -6.06
CA HIS A 47 23.96 1.60 -7.00
C HIS A 47 23.92 2.22 -8.40
N GLY A 48 25.09 2.49 -8.98
CA GLY A 48 25.18 3.08 -10.32
C GLY A 48 24.54 4.47 -10.44
N GLY A 49 24.57 5.28 -9.37
CA GLY A 49 23.96 6.61 -9.34
C GLY A 49 22.42 6.61 -9.21
N GLN A 50 21.84 5.46 -8.88
CA GLN A 50 20.40 5.30 -8.66
C GLN A 50 20.16 4.78 -7.25
N LEU A 51 19.08 5.22 -6.61
CA LEU A 51 18.68 4.72 -5.30
C LEU A 51 17.93 3.39 -5.45
N TRP A 52 18.39 2.38 -4.70
CA TRP A 52 17.77 1.06 -4.60
C TRP A 52 17.45 0.74 -3.15
N TRP A 53 16.26 0.20 -2.93
CA TRP A 53 15.77 -0.24 -1.62
C TRP A 53 15.99 -1.74 -1.47
N ASN A 54 16.66 -2.15 -0.39
CA ASN A 54 16.87 -3.55 -0.06
C ASN A 54 15.68 -4.08 0.74
N LEU A 55 14.89 -4.96 0.12
CA LEU A 55 13.70 -5.54 0.71
C LEU A 55 13.98 -6.49 1.88
N ASP A 56 15.20 -7.03 1.96
CA ASP A 56 15.61 -7.97 3.01
C ASP A 56 16.31 -7.27 4.19
N ASP A 57 16.47 -5.94 4.14
CA ASP A 57 17.22 -5.17 5.12
C ASP A 57 16.47 -3.94 5.63
N THR A 58 16.78 -3.55 6.86
CA THR A 58 16.09 -2.46 7.55
C THR A 58 17.02 -1.73 8.53
N GLU A 59 16.88 -0.40 8.64
CA GLU A 59 17.76 0.43 9.49
C GLU A 59 17.47 0.30 10.99
N TRP A 60 16.33 -0.29 11.35
CA TRP A 60 15.91 -0.45 12.74
C TRP A 60 16.86 -1.40 13.49
N ARG A 61 17.25 -1.03 14.70
CA ARG A 61 18.30 -1.75 15.46
C ARG A 61 17.74 -2.73 16.47
N ASP A 62 16.59 -2.43 17.08
CA ASP A 62 15.93 -3.31 18.02
C ASP A 62 15.14 -4.42 17.30
N ALA A 63 15.04 -5.60 17.92
CA ALA A 63 14.47 -6.78 17.30
C ALA A 63 12.97 -6.64 16.97
N GLU A 64 12.23 -5.88 17.79
CA GLU A 64 10.79 -5.68 17.62
C GLU A 64 10.50 -4.80 16.39
N SER A 65 11.12 -3.62 16.33
CA SER A 65 11.01 -2.71 15.19
C SER A 65 11.51 -3.35 13.90
N ARG A 66 12.58 -4.15 13.95
CA ARG A 66 13.05 -4.91 12.79
C ARG A 66 12.01 -5.90 12.28
N THR A 67 11.38 -6.64 13.19
CA THR A 67 10.35 -7.62 12.83
C THR A 67 9.14 -6.91 12.22
N PHE A 68 8.72 -5.78 12.80
CA PHE A 68 7.64 -4.96 12.28
C PHE A 68 7.95 -4.38 10.90
N ALA A 69 9.16 -3.82 10.72
CA ALA A 69 9.61 -3.26 9.45
C ALA A 69 9.64 -4.33 8.35
N GLN A 70 10.20 -5.50 8.63
CA GLN A 70 10.24 -6.62 7.68
C GLN A 70 8.83 -7.13 7.32
N ALA A 71 7.93 -7.25 8.29
CA ALA A 71 6.53 -7.59 8.02
C ALA A 71 5.83 -6.53 7.17
N SER A 72 6.14 -5.24 7.39
CA SER A 72 5.58 -4.12 6.64
C SER A 72 6.07 -4.13 5.19
N ILE A 73 7.38 -4.32 4.95
CA ILE A 73 7.96 -4.46 3.62
C ILE A 73 7.34 -5.64 2.88
N ALA A 74 7.29 -6.82 3.51
CA ALA A 74 6.72 -8.02 2.89
C ALA A 74 5.25 -7.83 2.50
N ARG A 75 4.46 -7.18 3.36
CA ARG A 75 3.05 -6.85 3.08
C ARG A 75 2.92 -5.86 1.91
N ALA A 76 3.76 -4.83 1.87
CA ALA A 76 3.77 -3.84 0.79
C ALA A 76 4.13 -4.47 -0.56
N VAL A 77 5.20 -5.27 -0.62
CA VAL A 77 5.60 -6.02 -1.82
C VAL A 77 4.48 -6.93 -2.28
N ARG A 78 3.87 -7.69 -1.36
CA ARG A 78 2.75 -8.57 -1.69
C ARG A 78 1.54 -7.83 -2.22
N TYR A 79 1.23 -6.66 -1.66
CA TYR A 79 0.16 -5.81 -2.14
C TYR A 79 0.42 -5.37 -3.59
N ILE A 80 1.63 -4.90 -3.90
CA ILE A 80 2.02 -4.48 -5.25
C ILE A 80 1.91 -5.64 -6.24
N GLU A 81 2.39 -6.83 -5.88
CA GLU A 81 2.35 -8.03 -6.73
C GLU A 81 0.93 -8.51 -7.05
N LEU A 82 0.00 -8.38 -6.10
CA LEU A 82 -1.40 -8.75 -6.30
C LEU A 82 -2.21 -7.67 -7.04
N ARG A 83 -1.69 -6.44 -7.07
CA ARG A 83 -2.34 -5.31 -7.72
C ARG A 83 -2.01 -5.30 -9.22
N SER A 84 -2.85 -4.61 -10.01
CA SER A 84 -2.56 -4.42 -11.44
C SER A 84 -1.31 -3.56 -11.62
N PRO A 85 -0.37 -3.90 -12.53
CA PRO A 85 0.77 -3.05 -12.87
C PRO A 85 0.39 -1.63 -13.30
N ASP A 86 -0.83 -1.46 -13.84
CA ASP A 86 -1.37 -0.16 -14.28
C ASP A 86 -2.03 0.65 -13.17
N ALA A 87 -2.15 0.09 -11.96
CA ALA A 87 -2.76 0.79 -10.82
C ALA A 87 -1.88 1.93 -10.29
N PHE A 88 -0.57 1.87 -10.52
CA PHE A 88 0.39 2.80 -9.97
C PHE A 88 0.94 3.77 -11.04
N PRO A 89 1.24 5.03 -10.65
CA PRO A 89 1.92 5.98 -11.52
C PRO A 89 3.42 5.71 -11.66
N TRP A 90 3.92 4.62 -11.08
CA TRP A 90 5.31 4.17 -11.11
C TRP A 90 5.37 2.67 -11.37
N THR A 91 6.56 2.17 -11.68
CA THR A 91 6.86 0.75 -11.83
C THR A 91 7.89 0.34 -10.78
N LEU A 92 7.67 -0.81 -10.14
CA LEU A 92 8.66 -1.45 -9.28
C LEU A 92 9.61 -2.29 -10.14
N LEU A 93 10.86 -1.86 -10.24
CA LEU A 93 11.92 -2.57 -10.94
C LEU A 93 12.74 -3.39 -9.92
N ARG A 94 13.09 -4.62 -10.28
CA ARG A 94 14.01 -5.47 -9.50
C ARG A 94 15.39 -5.45 -10.16
N HIS A 95 16.45 -5.41 -9.35
CA HIS A 95 17.82 -5.45 -9.87
C HIS A 95 18.10 -6.84 -10.46
N PRO A 96 18.72 -6.94 -11.66
CA PRO A 96 18.86 -8.22 -12.37
C PRO A 96 19.73 -9.24 -11.63
N GLU A 97 20.75 -8.79 -10.91
CA GLU A 97 21.69 -9.66 -10.19
C GLU A 97 21.39 -9.76 -8.68
N ARG A 98 20.52 -8.89 -8.17
CA ARG A 98 20.23 -8.73 -6.73
C ARG A 98 18.73 -8.55 -6.52
N PRO A 99 17.92 -9.62 -6.61
CA PRO A 99 16.47 -9.52 -6.61
C PRO A 99 15.84 -8.86 -5.37
N GLU A 100 16.59 -8.80 -4.27
CA GLU A 100 16.26 -8.09 -3.04
C GLU A 100 16.30 -6.57 -3.20
N LEU A 101 17.08 -6.06 -4.16
CA LEU A 101 17.15 -4.64 -4.48
C LEU A 101 16.06 -4.25 -5.47
N VAL A 102 15.27 -3.24 -5.08
CA VAL A 102 14.22 -2.69 -5.92
C VAL A 102 14.32 -1.19 -6.08
N ARG A 103 13.78 -0.68 -7.18
CA ARG A 103 13.75 0.74 -7.52
C ARG A 103 12.36 1.10 -8.02
N PHE A 104 11.89 2.28 -7.65
CA PHE A 104 10.68 2.86 -8.22
C PHE A 104 11.05 3.77 -9.39
N GLU A 105 10.40 3.59 -10.53
CA GLU A 105 10.55 4.45 -11.69
C GLU A 105 9.19 5.05 -12.04
N ASP A 106 9.08 6.38 -11.93
CA ASP A 106 7.85 7.09 -12.26
C ASP A 106 7.56 6.96 -13.76
N LYS A 107 6.32 6.62 -14.10
CA LYS A 107 5.87 6.57 -15.49
C LYS A 107 5.77 8.00 -16.00
N ALA A 108 6.22 8.25 -17.23
CA ALA A 108 6.00 9.53 -17.87
C ALA A 108 4.49 9.85 -17.85
N GLN A 109 4.13 11.02 -17.32
CA GLN A 109 2.76 11.49 -17.48
C GLN A 109 2.52 11.74 -18.97
N PRO A 110 1.38 11.29 -19.53
CA PRO A 110 1.02 11.58 -20.91
C PRO A 110 0.86 13.08 -21.17
#